data_AF-Q5HY06-F1
#
_entry.id   AF-Q5HY06-F1
#
_cell.length_a   1.000
_cell.length_b   1.000
_cell.length_c   1.000
_cell.angle_alpha   90.00
_cell.angle_beta   90.00
_cell.angle_gamma   90.00
#
_symmetry.space_group_name_H-M   'P 1'
#
loop_
_entity.id
_entity.type
_entity.pdbx_description
1 polymer ?
#
loop_
_entity_poly.entity_id
_entity_poly.type
_entity_poly.pdbx_seq_one_letter_code
_entity_poly.pdbx_strand_id
1 'polypeptide(L)' 'MSDLMPVPHEQIWASAVAVAADSVEQLRRCDVDRVVSLVDAADRSALTGWLIAQRPDLAGAVAEALSALVQEAYA' A
#
# COMPACT_ATOMS: atom_id res chain seq x y z
N MET A 1 23.16 -23.27 -2.40
CA MET A 1 22.20 -23.00 -1.32
C MET A 1 21.90 -21.52 -1.38
N SER A 2 20.79 -21.13 -2.01
CA SER A 2 20.42 -19.71 -2.07
C SER A 2 19.84 -19.31 -0.73
N ASP A 3 20.54 -18.40 -0.06
CA ASP A 3 20.10 -17.72 1.15
C ASP A 3 18.88 -16.84 0.78
N LEU A 4 17.68 -17.41 0.86
CA LEU A 4 16.44 -16.65 0.69
C LEU A 4 16.17 -15.91 2.01
N MET A 5 16.93 -14.83 2.23
CA MET A 5 16.61 -13.88 3.29
C MET A 5 15.19 -13.35 3.05
N PRO A 6 14.32 -13.30 4.06
CA PRO A 6 12.98 -12.76 3.91
C PRO A 6 13.06 -11.31 3.41
N VAL A 7 12.32 -11.00 2.34
CA VAL A 7 12.23 -9.64 1.82
C VAL A 7 11.54 -8.77 2.88
N PRO A 8 12.15 -7.64 3.30
CA PRO A 8 11.50 -6.73 4.23
C PRO A 8 10.17 -6.24 3.67
N HIS A 9 9.13 -6.16 4.50
CA HIS A 9 7.79 -5.73 4.05
C HIS A 9 7.82 -4.36 3.36
N GLU A 10 8.68 -3.44 3.81
CA GLU A 10 8.86 -2.13 3.17
C GLU A 10 9.31 -2.22 1.71
N GLN A 11 10.11 -3.22 1.33
CA GLN A 11 10.48 -3.42 -0.09
C GLN A 11 9.31 -3.91 -0.92
N ILE A 12 8.44 -4.75 -0.34
CA ILE A 12 7.21 -5.21 -1.00
C ILE A 12 6.29 -4.01 -1.23
N TRP A 13 6.11 -3.16 -0.22
CA TRP A 13 5.27 -1.97 -0.29
C TRP A 13 5.81 -0.92 -1.27
N ALA A 14 7.12 -0.67 -1.25
CA ALA A 14 7.76 0.20 -2.22
C ALA A 14 7.61 -0.32 -3.66
N SER A 15 7.63 -1.64 -3.85
CA SER A 15 7.38 -2.25 -5.16
C SER A 15 5.91 -2.08 -5.59
N ALA A 16 4.95 -2.23 -4.67
CA ALA A 16 3.54 -1.98 -4.95
C ALA A 16 3.30 -0.52 -5.35
N VAL A 17 3.97 0.42 -4.67
CA VAL A 17 3.97 1.84 -5.06
C VAL A 17 4.53 2.01 -6.45
N ALA A 18 5.73 1.47 -6.75
CA ALA A 18 6.39 1.58 -8.04
C ALA A 18 5.53 1.08 -9.23
N VAL A 19 4.61 0.15 -8.99
CA VAL A 19 3.65 -0.36 -10.00
C VAL A 19 2.49 0.62 -10.26
N ALA A 20 2.11 1.43 -9.27
CA ALA A 20 1.03 2.39 -9.38
C ALA A 20 1.51 3.82 -9.68
N ALA A 21 2.69 4.18 -9.20
CA ALA A 21 3.36 5.46 -9.36
C ALA A 21 4.88 5.27 -9.31
N ASP A 22 5.66 6.07 -10.03
CA ASP A 22 7.12 5.89 -10.11
C ASP A 22 7.84 5.96 -8.75
N SER A 23 7.26 6.65 -7.76
CA SER A 23 7.76 6.69 -6.38
C SER A 23 6.68 7.09 -5.36
N VAL A 24 6.99 6.94 -4.07
CA VAL A 24 6.08 7.35 -2.96
C VAL A 24 5.79 8.85 -3.00
N GLU A 25 6.78 9.66 -3.36
CA GLU A 25 6.64 11.11 -3.53
C GLU A 25 5.75 11.48 -4.71
N GLN A 26 5.73 10.64 -5.76
CA GLN A 26 4.92 10.86 -6.96
C GLN A 26 3.50 10.27 -6.86
N LEU A 27 3.23 9.48 -5.82
CA LEU A 27 1.92 8.87 -5.59
C LEU A 27 0.83 9.94 -5.53
N ARG A 28 -0.23 9.77 -6.32
CA ARG A 28 -1.41 10.66 -6.29
C ARG A 28 -2.56 9.97 -5.58
N ARG A 29 -3.55 10.76 -5.19
CA ARG A 29 -4.78 10.28 -4.56
C ARG A 29 -5.47 9.16 -5.36
N CYS A 30 -5.51 9.28 -6.69
CA CYS A 30 -6.13 8.28 -7.57
C CYS A 30 -5.37 6.94 -7.64
N ASP A 31 -4.10 6.91 -7.23
CA ASP A 31 -3.26 5.71 -7.33
C ASP A 31 -3.31 4.88 -6.05
N VAL A 32 -3.84 5.45 -4.95
CA VAL A 32 -3.86 4.82 -3.62
C VAL A 32 -4.64 3.50 -3.64
N ASP A 33 -5.82 3.46 -4.24
CA ASP A 33 -6.62 2.22 -4.36
C ASP A 33 -5.85 1.11 -5.08
N ARG A 34 -5.09 1.49 -6.12
CA ARG A 34 -4.25 0.56 -6.87
C ARG A 34 -3.12 0.01 -5.98
N VAL A 35 -2.44 0.85 -5.20
CA VAL A 35 -1.38 0.38 -4.29
C VAL A 35 -1.93 -0.59 -3.24
N VAL A 36 -3.05 -0.24 -2.59
CA VAL A 36 -3.61 -1.06 -1.50
C VAL A 36 -4.15 -2.39 -2.01
N SER A 37 -4.65 -2.44 -3.25
CA SER A 37 -5.13 -3.68 -3.87
C SER A 37 -4.02 -4.62 -4.37
N LEU A 38 -2.81 -4.11 -4.59
CA LEU A 38 -1.64 -4.90 -5.04
C LEU A 38 -0.98 -5.73 -3.94
N VAL A 39 -1.29 -5.47 -2.66
CA VAL A 39 -0.76 -6.23 -1.53
C VAL A 39 -1.81 -7.16 -0.91
N ASP A 40 -1.31 -8.21 -0.26
CA ASP A 40 -2.13 -9.17 0.46
C ASP A 40 -2.93 -8.52 1.59
N ALA A 41 -4.12 -9.05 1.86
CA ALA A 41 -5.03 -8.52 2.86
C ALA A 41 -4.39 -8.41 4.26
N ALA A 42 -3.48 -9.33 4.60
CA ALA A 42 -2.74 -9.33 5.86
C ALA A 42 -1.80 -8.12 6.00
N ASP A 43 -1.29 -7.58 4.90
CA ASP A 43 -0.33 -6.48 4.89
C ASP A 43 -0.98 -5.10 4.71
N ARG A 44 -2.23 -5.04 4.24
CA ARG A 44 -2.91 -3.76 3.93
C ARG A 44 -2.92 -2.78 5.10
N SER A 45 -3.14 -3.26 6.33
CA SER A 45 -3.13 -2.38 7.51
C SER A 45 -1.73 -1.81 7.80
N ALA A 46 -0.68 -2.62 7.65
CA ALA A 46 0.69 -2.17 7.86
C ALA A 46 1.17 -1.25 6.72
N LEU A 47 0.87 -1.60 5.47
CA LEU A 47 1.12 -0.78 4.28
C LEU A 47 0.49 0.60 4.41
N THR A 48 -0.80 0.67 4.76
CA THR A 48 -1.53 1.93 4.84
C THR A 48 -0.97 2.84 5.94
N GLY A 49 -0.55 2.26 7.07
CA GLY A 49 0.20 2.99 8.11
C GLY A 49 1.53 3.55 7.63
N TRP A 50 2.31 2.74 6.90
CA TRP A 50 3.57 3.18 6.28
C TRP A 50 3.36 4.29 5.24
N LEU A 51 2.34 4.15 4.37
CA LEU A 51 1.99 5.18 3.38
C LEU A 51 1.62 6.50 4.02
N ILE A 52 0.84 6.50 5.11
CA ILE A 52 0.46 7.72 5.84
C ILE A 52 1.69 8.39 6.47
N ALA A 53 2.64 7.60 6.98
CA ALA A 53 3.87 8.15 7.56
C ALA A 53 4.75 8.85 6.50
N GLN A 54 4.77 8.33 5.26
CA GLN A 54 5.55 8.93 4.16
C GLN A 54 4.80 10.07 3.45
N ARG A 55 3.47 9.95 3.31
CA ARG A 55 2.57 10.86 2.58
C ARG A 55 1.36 11.22 3.44
N PRO A 56 1.54 12.02 4.50
CA PRO A 56 0.44 12.40 5.39
C PRO A 56 -0.65 13.20 4.66
N ASP A 57 -0.32 13.88 3.56
CA ASP A 57 -1.27 14.56 2.68
C ASP A 57 -2.28 13.62 2.01
N LEU A 58 -1.94 12.33 1.85
CA LEU A 58 -2.81 11.31 1.26
C LEU A 58 -3.64 10.54 2.30
N ALA A 59 -3.53 10.85 3.59
CA ALA A 59 -4.13 10.04 4.65
C ALA A 59 -5.64 9.78 4.49
N GLY A 60 -6.39 10.78 4.02
CA GLY A 60 -7.82 10.60 3.73
C GLY A 60 -8.09 9.58 2.62
N ALA A 61 -7.32 9.63 1.53
CA ALA A 61 -7.44 8.68 0.43
C ALA A 61 -7.07 7.25 0.85
N VAL A 62 -6.04 7.11 1.69
CA VAL A 62 -5.60 5.83 2.24
C VAL A 62 -6.68 5.21 3.14
N ALA A 63 -7.33 6.02 3.98
CA ALA A 63 -8.41 5.55 4.83
C ALA A 63 -9.64 5.11 4.02
N GLU A 64 -10.00 5.87 2.98
CA GLU A 64 -11.09 5.51 2.05
C GLU A 64 -10.82 4.19 1.33
N ALA A 65 -9.62 4.02 0.76
CA ALA A 65 -9.22 2.81 0.06
C ALA A 65 -9.26 1.56 0.97
N LEU A 66 -8.74 1.68 2.20
CA LEU A 66 -8.79 0.58 3.16
C LEU A 66 -10.24 0.23 3.53
N SER A 67 -11.10 1.23 3.77
CA SER A 67 -12.50 1.00 4.12
C SER A 67 -13.27 0.32 2.98
N ALA A 68 -13.05 0.73 1.73
CA ALA A 68 -13.71 0.15 0.56
C ALA A 68 -13.41 -1.36 0.43
N LEU A 69 -12.14 -1.73 0.57
CA LEU A 69 -11.71 -3.13 0.51
C LEU A 69 -12.22 -3.98 1.67
N VAL A 70 -12.35 -3.39 2.87
CA VAL A 70 -12.97 -4.06 4.01
C VAL A 70 -14.45 -4.32 3.72
N GLN A 71 -15.18 -3.33 3.18
CA GLN A 71 -16.59 -3.49 2.83
C GLN A 71 -16.81 -4.55 1.75
N GLU A 72 -15.94 -4.64 0.74
CA GLU A 72 -15.98 -5.69 -0.29
C GLU A 72 -15.77 -7.10 0.29
N ALA A 73 -14.97 -7.25 1.35
CA ALA A 73 -14.76 -8.56 1.97
C ALA A 73 -15.98 -9.10 2.75
N TYR A 74 -16.95 -8.23 3.05
CA TYR A 74 -18.20 -8.57 3.77
C TYR A 74 -19.46 -8.43 2.92
N ALA A 75 -19.33 -8.13 1.62
CA ALA A 75 -20.43 -8.02 0.66
C ALA A 75 -20.66 -9.33 -0.09
#